data_AF-A0A4V2P006-F1
#
_entry.id   AF-A0A4V2P006-F1
#
_cell.length_a   1.000
_cell.length_b   1.000
_cell.length_c   1.000
_cell.angle_alpha   90.00
_cell.angle_beta   90.00
_cell.angle_gamma   90.00
#
_symmetry.space_group_name_H-M   'P 1'
#
loop_
_entity.id
_entity.type
_entity.pdbx_description
1 polymer ?
#
loop_
_entity_poly.entity_id
_entity_poly.type
_entity_poly.pdbx_seq_one_letter_code
_entity_poly.pdbx_strand_id
1 'polypeptide(L)'
;MNDPNEWDAPDPPRLLVSAKRVAAELDIPIWKAHEVCWCLDRRFYSPGQSHFRVTVASLEALKDLLNLGLDLAGARAVMWQFKTRGDLPPPDLSLEEAKRIYWLARRRW
;
A
#
# COMPACT_ATOMS: atom_id res chain seq x y z
N MET A 1 17.15 -23.04 20.53
CA MET A 1 18.13 -22.00 20.17
C MET A 1 17.97 -21.78 18.69
N ASN A 2 17.30 -20.71 18.27
CA ASN A 2 17.11 -20.40 16.86
C ASN A 2 18.41 -19.82 16.30
N ASP A 3 18.73 -20.16 15.06
CA ASP A 3 19.95 -19.70 14.37
C ASP A 3 19.83 -18.19 14.13
N PRO A 4 20.83 -17.36 14.48
CA PRO A 4 20.81 -15.92 14.21
C PRO A 4 20.75 -15.56 12.71
N ASN A 5 20.92 -16.53 11.80
CA ASN A 5 20.66 -16.41 10.36
C ASN A 5 19.34 -17.03 9.91
N GLU A 6 18.52 -17.55 10.82
CA GLU A 6 17.16 -18.01 10.53
C GLU A 6 16.30 -16.78 10.23
N TRP A 7 16.27 -16.42 8.96
CA TRP A 7 15.37 -15.39 8.46
C TRP A 7 13.94 -15.94 8.54
N ASP A 8 13.25 -15.66 9.65
CA ASP A 8 11.82 -15.88 9.78
C ASP A 8 11.10 -14.96 8.78
N ALA A 9 10.51 -15.56 7.75
CA ALA A 9 9.76 -14.83 6.74
C ALA A 9 8.62 -14.04 7.43
N PRO A 10 8.50 -12.71 7.19
CA PRO A 10 7.39 -11.95 7.72
C PRO A 10 6.14 -12.41 6.96
N ASP A 11 5.36 -13.24 7.64
CA ASP A 11 4.16 -13.92 7.17
C ASP A 11 4.36 -14.94 6.03
N PRO A 12 3.60 -16.05 6.02
CA PRO A 12 3.71 -17.04 4.97
C PRO A 12 3.48 -16.39 3.59
N PRO A 13 4.32 -16.69 2.57
CA PRO A 13 4.29 -16.08 1.23
C PRO A 13 2.93 -16.07 0.51
N ARG A 14 1.95 -16.82 1.02
CA ARG A 14 0.57 -16.89 0.53
C ARG A 14 -0.27 -15.65 0.86
N LEU A 15 0.16 -14.79 1.79
CA LEU A 15 -0.57 -13.58 2.21
C LEU A 15 -0.07 -12.29 1.56
N LEU A 16 0.91 -12.37 0.65
CA LEU A 16 1.56 -11.21 0.05
C LEU A 16 1.27 -11.08 -1.46
N VAL A 17 0.80 -9.91 -1.87
CA VAL A 17 0.27 -9.62 -3.20
C VAL A 17 1.38 -9.12 -4.13
N SER A 18 1.45 -9.64 -5.35
CA SER A 18 2.39 -9.16 -6.37
C SER A 18 1.85 -7.91 -7.07
N ALA A 19 2.74 -7.08 -7.63
CA ALA A 19 2.33 -5.96 -8.49
C ALA A 19 1.43 -6.41 -9.66
N LYS A 20 1.63 -7.64 -10.17
CA LYS A 20 0.75 -8.23 -11.21
C LYS A 20 -0.68 -8.46 -10.72
N ARG A 21 -0.85 -8.94 -9.48
CA ARG A 21 -2.18 -9.10 -8.90
C ARG A 21 -2.82 -7.75 -8.56
N VAL A 22 -2.03 -6.78 -8.08
CA VAL A 22 -2.51 -5.39 -7.89
C VAL A 22 -3.01 -4.80 -9.20
N ALA A 23 -2.25 -4.96 -10.29
CA ALA A 23 -2.63 -4.50 -11.63
C ALA A 23 -3.97 -5.10 -12.07
N ALA A 24 -4.16 -6.40 -11.89
CA ALA A 24 -5.39 -7.09 -12.24
C ALA A 24 -6.59 -6.66 -11.38
N GLU A 25 -6.41 -6.54 -10.06
CA GLU A 25 -7.51 -6.17 -9.15
C GLU A 25 -7.96 -4.71 -9.30
N LEU A 26 -7.04 -3.81 -9.68
CA LEU A 26 -7.35 -2.40 -9.90
C LEU A 26 -7.67 -2.06 -11.36
N ASP A 27 -7.61 -3.06 -12.26
CA ASP A 27 -7.74 -2.88 -13.71
C ASP A 27 -6.82 -1.77 -14.27
N ILE A 28 -5.54 -1.82 -13.92
CA ILE A 28 -4.52 -0.86 -14.35
C ILE A 28 -3.31 -1.53 -15.00
N PRO A 29 -2.57 -0.83 -15.87
CA PRO A 29 -1.31 -1.34 -16.40
C PRO A 29 -0.29 -1.68 -15.30
N ILE A 30 0.56 -2.70 -15.55
CA ILE A 30 1.55 -3.17 -14.57
C ILE A 30 2.52 -2.09 -14.09
N TRP A 31 2.96 -1.19 -14.98
CA TRP A 31 3.84 -0.07 -14.62
C TRP A 31 3.16 0.87 -13.60
N LYS A 32 1.85 1.07 -13.73
CA LYS A 32 1.06 1.90 -12.82
C LYS A 32 0.87 1.20 -11.48
N ALA A 33 0.66 -0.12 -11.50
CA ALA A 33 0.64 -0.91 -10.27
C ALA A 33 1.96 -0.82 -9.51
N HIS A 34 3.11 -0.83 -10.19
CA HIS A 34 4.40 -0.59 -9.55
C HIS A 34 4.44 0.77 -8.84
N GLU A 35 3.94 1.86 -9.47
CA GLU A 35 3.81 3.17 -8.82
C GLU A 35 2.92 3.15 -7.59
N VAL A 36 1.77 2.48 -7.67
CA VAL A 36 0.81 2.34 -6.57
C VAL A 36 1.44 1.58 -5.41
N CYS A 37 2.13 0.47 -5.67
CA CYS A 37 2.77 -0.32 -4.63
C CYS A 37 3.78 0.45 -3.77
N TRP A 38 4.32 1.59 -4.25
CA TRP A 38 5.18 2.44 -3.42
C TRP A 38 4.44 3.05 -2.21
N CYS A 39 3.14 3.31 -2.30
CA CYS A 39 2.36 3.80 -1.16
C CYS A 39 1.74 2.69 -0.31
N LEU A 40 1.88 1.43 -0.73
CA LEU A 40 1.42 0.27 0.03
C LEU A 40 2.51 -0.21 1.02
N ASP A 41 2.13 -1.06 1.97
CA ASP A 41 3.09 -1.70 2.87
C ASP A 41 3.84 -2.80 2.12
N ARG A 42 5.15 -2.60 1.93
CA ARG A 42 6.00 -3.47 1.12
C ARG A 42 6.89 -4.32 1.99
N ARG A 43 6.95 -5.62 1.66
CA ARG A 43 7.85 -6.59 2.29
C ARG A 43 8.89 -7.06 1.29
N PHE A 44 10.16 -6.94 1.70
CA PHE A 44 11.33 -7.46 1.00
C PHE A 44 11.80 -8.70 1.74
N TYR A 45 12.11 -9.77 1.00
CA TYR A 45 12.48 -11.05 1.62
C TYR A 45 13.97 -11.13 1.97
N SER A 46 14.76 -10.13 1.55
CA SER A 46 16.15 -9.95 1.99
C SER A 46 16.62 -8.52 1.73
N PRO A 47 17.65 -8.04 2.45
CA PRO A 47 18.31 -6.78 2.14
C PRO A 47 18.83 -6.77 0.70
N GLY A 48 18.58 -5.70 -0.05
CA GLY A 48 19.05 -5.54 -1.44
C GLY A 48 18.22 -6.24 -2.52
N GLN A 49 17.16 -6.97 -2.17
CA GLN A 49 16.27 -7.54 -3.18
C GLN A 49 15.48 -6.48 -3.96
N SER A 50 15.37 -6.70 -5.27
CA SER A 50 14.54 -5.85 -6.16
C SER A 50 13.06 -6.26 -6.15
N HIS A 51 12.76 -7.49 -5.71
CA HIS A 51 11.39 -8.01 -5.69
C HIS A 51 10.73 -7.72 -4.34
N PHE A 52 9.65 -6.96 -4.39
CA PHE A 52 8.79 -6.73 -3.24
C PHE A 52 7.44 -7.42 -3.43
N ARG A 53 6.74 -7.65 -2.32
CA ARG A 53 5.30 -7.90 -2.31
C ARG A 53 4.63 -6.88 -1.39
N VAL A 54 3.32 -6.73 -1.51
CA VAL A 54 2.52 -5.86 -0.62
C VAL A 54 1.60 -6.68 0.25
N THR A 55 1.24 -6.17 1.42
CA THR A 55 0.27 -6.84 2.29
C THR A 55 -1.13 -6.73 1.71
N VAL A 56 -1.96 -7.78 1.87
CA VAL A 56 -3.38 -7.75 1.47
C VAL A 56 -4.11 -6.59 2.15
N ALA A 57 -3.86 -6.36 3.44
CA ALA A 57 -4.49 -5.28 4.21
C ALA A 57 -4.23 -3.89 3.58
N SER A 58 -3.01 -3.64 3.10
CA SER A 58 -2.71 -2.36 2.44
C SER A 58 -3.40 -2.20 1.08
N LEU A 59 -3.62 -3.29 0.34
CA LEU A 59 -4.38 -3.26 -0.91
C LEU A 59 -5.87 -3.04 -0.66
N GLU A 60 -6.46 -3.72 0.33
CA GLU A 60 -7.87 -3.53 0.68
C GLU A 60 -8.12 -2.11 1.19
N ALA A 61 -7.25 -1.56 2.04
CA ALA A 61 -7.36 -0.16 2.47
C ALA A 61 -7.32 0.83 1.30
N LEU A 62 -6.52 0.56 0.25
CA LEU A 62 -6.53 1.36 -0.97
C LEU A 62 -7.87 1.22 -1.72
N LYS A 63 -8.39 0.00 -1.86
CA LYS A 63 -9.66 -0.28 -2.53
C LYS A 63 -10.83 0.38 -1.79
N ASP A 64 -10.81 0.40 -0.46
CA ASP A 64 -11.80 1.10 0.36
C ASP A 64 -11.82 2.59 0.08
N LEU A 65 -10.64 3.23 -0.07
CA LEU A 65 -10.56 4.64 -0.46
C LEU A 65 -11.09 4.89 -1.88
N LEU A 66 -10.85 3.98 -2.83
CA LEU A 66 -11.42 4.07 -4.17
C LEU A 66 -12.95 3.93 -4.13
N ASN A 67 -13.47 2.97 -3.35
CA ASN A 67 -14.90 2.75 -3.14
C ASN A 67 -15.58 3.92 -2.41
N LEU A 68 -14.85 4.61 -1.54
CA LEU A 68 -15.28 5.85 -0.87
C LEU A 68 -15.43 7.02 -1.87
N GLY A 69 -14.89 6.89 -3.08
CA GLY A 69 -15.04 7.86 -4.17
C GLY A 69 -13.80 8.72 -4.42
N LEU A 70 -12.62 8.34 -3.90
CA LEU A 70 -11.37 8.97 -4.31
C LEU A 70 -10.89 8.42 -5.64
N ASP A 71 -10.23 9.28 -6.43
CA ASP A 71 -9.42 8.82 -7.53
C ASP A 71 -8.12 8.17 -7.01
N LEU A 72 -7.39 7.51 -7.91
CA LEU A 72 -6.14 6.84 -7.55
C LEU A 72 -5.07 7.81 -6.99
N ALA A 73 -5.08 9.07 -7.41
CA ALA A 73 -4.11 10.06 -6.89
C ALA A 73 -4.43 10.44 -5.44
N GLY A 74 -5.70 10.68 -5.13
CA GLY A 74 -6.20 10.94 -3.79
C GLY A 74 -5.99 9.75 -2.86
N ALA A 75 -6.36 8.55 -3.30
CA ALA A 75 -6.17 7.33 -2.53
C ALA A 75 -4.68 7.09 -2.21
N ARG A 76 -3.78 7.28 -3.18
CA ARG A 76 -2.32 7.19 -2.96
C ARG A 76 -1.81 8.22 -1.94
N ALA A 77 -2.30 9.46 -2.00
CA ALA A 77 -1.90 10.51 -1.06
C ALA A 77 -2.33 10.18 0.38
N VAL A 78 -3.55 9.68 0.56
CA VAL A 78 -4.05 9.22 1.87
C VAL A 78 -3.20 8.05 2.37
N MET A 79 -2.99 7.01 1.55
CA MET A 79 -2.13 5.87 1.90
C MET A 79 -0.73 6.31 2.33
N TRP A 80 -0.10 7.22 1.59
CA TRP A 80 1.23 7.73 1.92
C TRP A 80 1.27 8.43 3.28
N GLN A 81 0.26 9.24 3.60
CA GLN A 81 0.18 9.95 4.87
C GLN A 81 0.19 9.00 6.08
N PHE A 82 -0.59 7.92 6.03
CA PHE A 82 -0.61 6.92 7.12
C PHE A 82 0.63 6.04 7.13
N LYS A 83 1.13 5.64 5.95
CA LYS A 83 2.35 4.84 5.82
C LYS A 83 3.56 5.51 6.46
N THR A 84 3.71 6.83 6.34
CA THR A 84 4.84 7.56 6.98
C THR A 84 4.83 7.47 8.51
N ARG A 85 3.70 7.09 9.11
CA ARG A 85 3.53 6.87 10.56
C ARG A 85 3.58 5.39 10.96
N GLY A 86 3.69 4.49 9.97
CA GLY A 86 3.60 3.04 10.19
C GLY A 86 2.17 2.49 10.21
N ASP A 87 1.17 3.32 9.87
CA ASP A 87 -0.24 2.98 9.98
C ASP A 87 -0.88 2.71 8.61
N LEU A 88 -2.07 2.09 8.63
CA LEU A 88 -3.01 2.08 7.52
C LEU A 88 -4.10 3.13 7.76
N PRO A 89 -4.75 3.66 6.70
CA PRO A 89 -5.96 4.46 6.86
C PRO A 89 -7.01 3.68 7.67
N PRO A 90 -7.72 4.34 8.61
CA PRO A 90 -8.76 3.67 9.37
C PRO A 90 -9.97 3.36 8.46
N PRO A 91 -10.69 2.26 8.70
CA PRO A 91 -11.77 1.79 7.84
C PRO A 91 -13.01 2.71 7.87
N ASP A 92 -13.15 3.53 8.91
CA ASP A 92 -14.21 4.51 9.10
C ASP A 92 -13.82 5.93 8.66
N LEU A 93 -12.69 6.10 7.97
CA LEU A 93 -12.25 7.39 7.44
C LEU A 93 -13.33 7.98 6.51
N SER A 94 -13.85 9.15 6.85
CA SER A 94 -14.87 9.79 6.02
C SER A 94 -14.29 10.34 4.70
N LEU A 95 -15.14 10.46 3.69
CA LEU A 95 -14.74 11.05 2.40
C LEU A 95 -14.24 12.50 2.56
N GLU A 96 -14.83 13.27 3.47
CA GLU A 96 -14.43 14.65 3.73
C GLU A 96 -13.01 14.72 4.32
N GLU A 97 -12.71 13.86 5.30
CA GLU A 97 -11.37 13.76 5.89
C GLU A 97 -10.34 13.29 4.86
N ALA A 98 -10.68 12.28 4.05
CA ALA A 98 -9.80 11.79 3.00
C ALA A 98 -9.49 12.88 1.96
N LYS A 99 -10.50 13.66 1.52
CA LYS A 99 -10.31 14.80 0.62
C LYS A 99 -9.47 15.90 1.25
N ARG A 100 -9.66 16.18 2.55
CA ARG A 100 -8.84 17.15 3.29
C ARG A 100 -7.38 16.72 3.34
N ILE A 101 -7.10 15.44 3.60
CA ILE A 101 -5.74 14.89 3.57
C ILE A 101 -5.12 15.08 2.19
N TYR A 102 -5.85 14.72 1.12
CA TYR A 102 -5.37 14.89 -0.24
C TYR A 102 -5.07 16.35 -0.59
N TRP A 103 -5.96 17.28 -0.21
CA TRP A 103 -5.74 18.71 -0.41
C TRP A 103 -4.49 19.23 0.31
N LEU A 104 -4.27 18.80 1.56
CA LEU A 104 -3.07 19.15 2.32
C LEU A 104 -1.79 18.59 1.69
N ALA A 105 -1.83 17.36 1.18
CA ALA A 105 -0.70 16.73 0.51
C ALA A 105 -0.27 17.51 -0.75
N ARG A 106 -1.22 18.11 -1.48
CA ARG A 106 -0.94 18.91 -2.68
C ARG A 106 -0.34 20.30 -2.39
N ARG A 107 -0.46 20.82 -1.17
CA ARG A 107 0.10 22.14 -0.79
C ARG A 107 1.55 22.07 -0.28
N ARG A 108 2.07 20.86 -0.09
CA ARG A 108 3.41 20.61 0.46
C ARG A 108 4.51 20.53 -0.61
N TRP A 109 4.15 20.81 -1.87
CA TRP A 109 5.02 20.77 -3.05
C TRP A 109 4.90 22.08 -3.82
#